data_AF-A0A127EV48-F1
#
_entry.id   AF-A0A127EV48-F1
#
_cell.length_a   1.000
_cell.length_b   1.000
_cell.length_c   1.000
_cell.angle_alpha   90.00
_cell.angle_beta   90.00
_cell.angle_gamma   90.00
#
_symmetry.space_group_name_H-M   'P 1'
#
loop_
_entity.id
_entity.type
_entity.pdbx_description
1 polymer ?
#
loop_
_entity_poly.entity_id
_entity_poly.type
_entity_poly.pdbx_seq_one_letter_code
_entity_poly.pdbx_strand_id
1 'polypeptide(L)'
;MGRLTGAWIAVGLVLWPVAASADVVWTVSKKDGRSYLSGMPNEAEVDNEFWARCRADGAIDVGAAAESHVGKGGGEAVTLRFASGLKRATLTGVSRHSEDFEMTGGVELRATVSRDHPVFAVLGNGSKVAVSGPIKPLTWPTKGLKTKIAAFLKACR
;
A
#
# COMPACT_ATOMS: atom_id res chain seq x y z
N MET A 1 -61.91 21.21 -25.72
CA MET A 1 -61.17 20.01 -26.18
C MET A 1 -59.71 20.39 -26.25
N GLY A 2 -58.78 20.01 -25.39
CA GLY A 2 -58.53 18.75 -24.68
C GLY A 2 -57.00 18.67 -24.62
N ARG A 3 -56.41 19.20 -23.53
CA ARG A 3 -54.95 19.14 -23.26
C ARG A 3 -54.57 17.69 -22.94
N LEU A 4 -53.33 17.30 -23.30
CA LEU A 4 -52.36 16.57 -22.47
C LEU A 4 -51.29 15.95 -23.39
N THR A 5 -50.18 16.64 -23.63
CA THR A 5 -48.95 16.02 -24.11
C THR A 5 -48.04 15.81 -22.90
N GLY A 6 -47.92 14.55 -22.49
CA GLY A 6 -47.11 14.11 -21.35
C GLY A 6 -45.62 14.35 -21.59
N ALA A 7 -44.97 14.98 -20.63
CA ALA A 7 -43.52 15.07 -20.56
C ALA A 7 -42.97 13.78 -19.95
N TRP A 8 -42.24 13.01 -20.75
CA TRP A 8 -41.47 11.87 -20.29
C TRP A 8 -40.15 12.36 -19.68
N ILE A 9 -40.00 12.24 -18.36
CA ILE A 9 -38.72 12.46 -17.69
C ILE A 9 -37.93 11.15 -17.79
N ALA A 10 -36.95 11.10 -18.70
CA ALA A 10 -35.95 10.06 -18.74
C ALA A 10 -34.93 10.31 -17.63
N VAL A 11 -35.07 9.62 -16.50
CA VAL A 11 -34.02 9.57 -15.46
C VAL A 11 -32.94 8.62 -15.94
N GLY A 12 -31.94 9.15 -16.62
CA GLY A 12 -30.72 8.42 -16.96
C GLY A 12 -29.92 8.15 -15.68
N LEU A 13 -29.98 6.93 -15.16
CA LEU A 13 -29.01 6.46 -14.17
C LEU A 13 -27.63 6.43 -14.83
N VAL A 14 -26.83 7.47 -14.57
CA VAL A 14 -25.39 7.45 -14.86
C VAL A 14 -24.76 6.49 -13.87
N LEU A 15 -24.59 5.24 -14.30
CA LEU A 15 -23.75 4.26 -13.62
C LEU A 15 -22.30 4.73 -13.78
N TRP A 16 -21.80 5.51 -12.82
CA TRP A 16 -20.36 5.74 -12.73
C TRP A 16 -19.68 4.40 -12.47
N PRO A 17 -18.73 3.97 -13.31
CA PRO A 17 -17.93 2.79 -13.01
C PRO A 17 -17.15 3.06 -11.73
N VAL A 18 -17.49 2.34 -10.67
CA VAL A 18 -16.64 2.24 -9.49
C VAL A 18 -15.40 1.51 -9.95
N ALA A 19 -14.29 2.23 -10.16
CA ALA A 19 -13.00 1.61 -10.39
C ALA A 19 -12.70 0.70 -9.20
N ALA A 20 -12.74 -0.62 -9.42
CA ALA A 20 -12.31 -1.59 -8.44
C ALA A 20 -10.81 -1.41 -8.28
N SER A 21 -10.38 -0.80 -7.16
CA SER A 21 -8.99 -0.86 -6.76
C SER A 21 -8.67 -2.32 -6.51
N ALA A 22 -7.69 -2.90 -7.21
CA ALA A 22 -7.32 -4.29 -7.01
C ALA A 22 -7.07 -4.55 -5.53
N ASP A 23 -7.56 -5.69 -5.03
CA ASP A 23 -7.38 -6.06 -3.64
C ASP A 23 -5.91 -6.38 -3.39
N VAL A 24 -5.25 -5.58 -2.56
CA VAL A 24 -3.90 -5.88 -2.06
C VAL A 24 -3.94 -7.16 -1.23
N VAL A 25 -3.17 -8.16 -1.64
CA VAL A 25 -2.99 -9.43 -0.96
C VAL A 25 -1.75 -9.37 -0.09
N TRP A 26 -1.95 -9.57 1.21
CA TRP A 26 -0.87 -9.59 2.18
C TRP A 26 -0.30 -10.99 2.31
N THR A 27 1.02 -11.13 2.33
CA THR A 27 1.71 -12.40 2.52
C THR A 27 2.87 -12.28 3.50
N VAL A 28 3.18 -13.36 4.22
CA VAL A 28 4.43 -13.48 4.99
C VAL A 28 5.16 -14.69 4.45
N SER A 29 6.40 -14.47 4.01
CA SER A 29 7.26 -15.47 3.41
C SER A 29 8.68 -15.36 4.00
N LYS A 30 9.62 -16.07 3.38
CA LYS A 30 11.05 -15.85 3.60
C LYS A 30 11.70 -15.37 2.32
N LYS A 31 12.53 -14.34 2.43
CA LYS A 31 13.44 -13.86 1.37
C LYS A 31 14.85 -13.90 1.94
N ASP A 32 15.77 -14.58 1.27
CA ASP A 32 17.15 -14.78 1.73
C ASP A 32 17.25 -15.37 3.15
N GLY A 33 16.34 -16.31 3.48
CA GLY A 33 16.25 -16.93 4.80
C GLY A 33 15.66 -16.04 5.91
N ARG A 34 15.36 -14.77 5.63
CA ARG A 34 14.80 -13.80 6.58
C ARG A 34 13.31 -13.61 6.38
N SER A 35 12.59 -13.24 7.45
CA SER A 35 11.16 -12.98 7.35
C SER A 35 10.89 -11.79 6.43
N TYR A 36 9.92 -11.96 5.54
CA TYR A 36 9.50 -10.98 4.55
C TYR A 36 7.99 -10.84 4.59
N LEU A 37 7.50 -9.61 4.72
CA LEU A 37 6.08 -9.26 4.61
C LEU A 37 5.90 -8.51 3.30
N SER A 38 4.88 -8.84 2.52
CA SER A 38 4.50 -8.05 1.33
C SER A 38 3.00 -7.82 1.26
N GLY A 39 2.62 -6.71 0.62
CA GLY A 39 1.28 -6.41 0.16
C GLY A 39 1.37 -6.05 -1.32
N MET A 40 0.80 -6.89 -2.17
CA MET A 40 0.84 -6.74 -3.63
C MET A 40 -0.58 -6.80 -4.20
N PRO A 41 -0.94 -5.97 -5.19
CA PRO A 41 -2.22 -6.10 -5.88
C PRO A 41 -2.37 -7.50 -6.50
N ASN A 42 -3.59 -8.05 -6.52
CA ASN A 42 -3.87 -9.35 -7.14
C ASN A 42 -4.08 -9.23 -8.66
N GLU A 43 -3.06 -8.73 -9.36
CA GLU A 43 -3.06 -8.54 -10.81
C GLU A 43 -1.73 -9.03 -11.39
N ALA A 44 -1.68 -9.23 -12.71
CA ALA A 44 -0.43 -9.57 -13.38
C ALA A 44 0.40 -8.30 -13.63
N GLU A 45 1.73 -8.44 -13.62
CA GLU A 45 2.66 -7.35 -13.98
C GLU A 45 2.52 -6.09 -13.10
N VAL A 46 2.24 -6.29 -11.82
CA VAL A 46 2.14 -5.22 -10.81
C VAL A 46 3.26 -5.31 -9.79
N ASP A 47 3.54 -4.19 -9.17
CA ASP A 47 4.59 -4.04 -8.18
C ASP A 47 4.05 -4.11 -6.74
N ASN A 48 4.95 -4.13 -5.76
CA ASN A 48 4.53 -4.14 -4.35
C ASN A 48 3.98 -2.76 -3.92
N GLU A 49 2.81 -2.77 -3.27
CA GLU A 49 2.33 -1.60 -2.53
C GLU A 49 3.09 -1.44 -1.21
N PHE A 50 3.51 -2.54 -0.60
CA PHE A 50 4.36 -2.53 0.59
C PHE A 50 5.21 -3.78 0.69
N TRP A 51 6.44 -3.66 1.18
CA TRP A 51 7.19 -4.78 1.71
C TRP A 51 8.01 -4.41 2.93
N ALA A 52 8.29 -5.39 3.77
CA ALA A 52 9.21 -5.28 4.90
C ALA A 52 10.07 -6.54 5.00
N ARG A 53 11.39 -6.35 5.11
CA ARG A 53 12.37 -7.43 5.25
C ARG A 53 13.15 -7.27 6.54
N CYS A 54 13.15 -8.31 7.36
CA CYS A 54 13.97 -8.33 8.57
C CYS A 54 15.46 -8.50 8.22
N ARG A 55 16.32 -7.69 8.83
CA ARG A 55 17.77 -7.80 8.70
C ARG A 55 18.36 -8.69 9.79
N ALA A 56 19.65 -8.98 9.68
CA ALA A 56 20.37 -9.77 10.68
C ALA A 56 20.59 -9.03 12.00
N ASP A 57 20.61 -7.70 11.96
CA ASP A 57 20.81 -6.79 13.09
C ASP A 57 19.49 -6.43 13.81
N GLY A 58 18.37 -7.04 13.42
CA GLY A 58 17.03 -6.77 13.96
C GLY A 58 16.36 -5.50 13.41
N ALA A 59 17.04 -4.71 12.59
CA ALA A 59 16.41 -3.62 11.86
C ALA A 59 15.57 -4.16 10.69
N ILE A 60 14.67 -3.33 10.17
CA ILE A 60 13.74 -3.73 9.11
C ILE A 60 13.89 -2.79 7.93
N ASP A 61 14.27 -3.34 6.78
CA ASP A 61 14.18 -2.63 5.52
C ASP A 61 12.71 -2.60 5.10
N VAL A 62 12.22 -1.44 4.64
CA VAL A 62 10.84 -1.23 4.20
C VAL A 62 10.85 -0.60 2.82
N GLY A 63 10.02 -1.13 1.94
CA GLY A 63 9.62 -0.51 0.68
C GLY A 63 8.13 -0.20 0.68
N ALA A 64 7.73 0.91 0.05
CA ALA A 64 6.33 1.28 -0.05
C ALA A 64 6.03 2.03 -1.34
N ALA A 65 4.80 1.82 -1.84
CA ALA A 65 4.19 2.50 -2.97
C ALA A 65 4.96 2.35 -4.30
N ALA A 66 5.52 1.16 -4.58
CA ALA A 66 6.18 0.88 -5.86
C ALA A 66 5.18 1.00 -7.02
N GLU A 67 4.05 0.30 -6.87
CA GLU A 67 2.92 0.32 -7.82
C GLU A 67 2.30 1.72 -7.97
N SER A 68 2.33 2.49 -6.89
CA SER A 68 1.83 3.87 -6.88
C SER A 68 2.88 4.92 -7.26
N HIS A 69 4.08 4.49 -7.67
CA HIS A 69 5.21 5.30 -8.14
C HIS A 69 5.56 6.50 -7.25
N VAL A 70 6.10 6.25 -6.05
CA VAL A 70 6.50 7.31 -5.11
C VAL A 70 7.86 7.94 -5.47
N GLY A 71 7.79 9.11 -6.12
CA GLY A 71 8.95 9.90 -6.50
C GLY A 71 9.44 9.59 -7.91
N LYS A 72 10.77 9.63 -8.12
CA LYS A 72 11.45 9.55 -9.42
C LYS A 72 12.54 8.48 -9.48
N GLY A 73 12.82 7.79 -8.37
CA GLY A 73 13.81 6.70 -8.29
C GLY A 73 15.27 7.16 -8.16
N GLY A 74 15.52 8.47 -8.14
CA GLY A 74 16.87 9.06 -8.14
C GLY A 74 17.55 9.12 -6.77
N GLY A 75 16.86 8.73 -5.71
CA GLY A 75 17.36 8.82 -4.33
C GLY A 75 16.95 10.08 -3.59
N GLU A 76 16.08 10.89 -4.16
CA GLU A 76 15.52 12.04 -3.48
C GLU A 76 14.71 11.61 -2.25
N ALA A 77 14.67 12.49 -1.24
CA ALA A 77 13.92 12.23 -0.03
C ALA A 77 12.41 12.23 -0.32
N VAL A 78 11.71 11.22 0.18
CA VAL A 78 10.26 11.08 0.07
C VAL A 78 9.66 10.72 1.42
N THR A 79 8.42 11.18 1.64
CA THR A 79 7.68 10.94 2.89
C THR A 79 6.29 10.44 2.58
N LEU A 80 5.95 9.28 3.13
CA LEU A 80 4.60 8.71 3.10
C LEU A 80 3.96 8.79 4.49
N ARG A 81 2.66 9.06 4.52
CA ARG A 81 1.83 9.11 5.72
C ARG A 81 0.82 7.98 5.68
N PHE A 82 0.74 7.24 6.79
CA PHE A 82 -0.14 6.09 6.94
C PHE A 82 -1.15 6.38 8.04
N ALA A 83 -2.39 5.95 7.81
CA ALA A 83 -3.47 6.12 8.76
C ALA A 83 -4.40 4.92 8.80
N SER A 84 -4.72 4.45 10.00
CA SER A 84 -5.73 3.41 10.21
C SER A 84 -6.45 3.70 11.53
N GLY A 85 -7.75 3.99 11.45
CA GLY A 85 -8.51 4.51 12.59
C GLY A 85 -7.86 5.76 13.19
N LEU A 86 -7.54 5.70 14.49
CA LEU A 86 -6.84 6.77 15.22
C LEU A 86 -5.31 6.68 15.11
N LYS A 87 -4.76 5.58 14.57
CA LYS A 87 -3.31 5.39 14.46
C LYS A 87 -2.76 6.12 13.24
N ARG A 88 -1.62 6.77 13.42
CA ARG A 88 -0.90 7.50 12.37
C ARG A 88 0.58 7.14 12.41
N ALA A 89 1.21 7.08 11.25
CA ALA A 89 2.64 6.92 11.13
C ALA A 89 3.15 7.72 9.94
N THR A 90 4.40 8.17 10.02
CA THR A 90 5.11 8.79 8.90
C THR A 90 6.33 7.93 8.61
N LEU A 91 6.54 7.58 7.34
CA LEU A 91 7.72 6.88 6.87
C LEU A 91 8.49 7.84 5.96
N THR A 92 9.75 8.09 6.30
CA THR A 92 10.64 8.93 5.49
C THR A 92 11.79 8.07 5.01
N GLY A 93 12.14 8.21 3.74
CA GLY A 93 13.18 7.43 3.09
C GLY A 93 13.64 8.10 1.81
N VAL A 94 14.22 7.30 0.92
CA VAL A 94 14.66 7.75 -0.40
C VAL A 94 13.89 7.03 -1.49
N SER A 95 13.60 7.74 -2.59
CA SER A 95 12.95 7.14 -3.76
C SER A 95 13.96 6.28 -4.52
N ARG A 96 13.57 5.05 -4.90
CA ARG A 96 14.38 4.10 -5.66
C ARG A 96 13.51 3.35 -6.66
N HIS A 97 14.10 2.89 -7.75
CA HIS A 97 13.45 1.91 -8.62
C HIS A 97 13.15 0.63 -7.81
N SER A 98 11.98 0.05 -8.02
CA SER A 98 11.59 -1.24 -7.46
C SER A 98 12.47 -2.37 -8.01
N GLU A 99 12.32 -3.57 -7.46
CA GLU A 99 13.00 -4.75 -7.98
C GLU A 99 12.52 -5.14 -9.38
N ASP A 100 11.25 -4.87 -9.67
CA ASP A 100 10.58 -5.22 -10.93
C ASP A 100 10.48 -4.03 -11.91
N PHE A 101 11.25 -2.96 -11.68
CA PHE A 101 11.17 -1.69 -12.43
C PHE A 101 11.23 -1.84 -13.95
N GLU A 102 12.05 -2.75 -14.48
CA GLU A 102 12.14 -2.97 -15.93
C GLU A 102 10.84 -3.50 -16.55
N MET A 103 9.97 -4.12 -15.75
CA MET A 103 8.68 -4.65 -16.17
C MET A 103 7.52 -3.69 -15.85
N THR A 104 7.54 -3.06 -14.68
CA THR A 104 6.41 -2.30 -14.13
C THR A 104 6.61 -0.78 -14.17
N GLY A 105 7.86 -0.31 -14.31
CA GLY A 105 8.24 1.08 -14.08
C GLY A 105 8.12 1.52 -12.61
N GLY A 106 7.98 0.59 -11.66
CA GLY A 106 7.68 0.86 -10.27
C GLY A 106 8.76 1.65 -9.54
N VAL A 107 8.33 2.64 -8.75
CA VAL A 107 9.24 3.49 -7.98
C VAL A 107 8.77 3.53 -6.54
N GLU A 108 9.65 3.19 -5.61
CA GLU A 108 9.30 2.99 -4.21
C GLU A 108 10.10 3.85 -3.25
N LEU A 109 9.52 4.12 -2.08
CA LEU A 109 10.22 4.67 -0.95
C LEU A 109 10.97 3.53 -0.29
N ARG A 110 12.29 3.64 -0.15
CA ARG A 110 13.11 2.74 0.67
C ARG A 110 13.57 3.40 1.95
N ALA A 111 13.37 2.72 3.07
CA ALA A 111 13.83 3.15 4.39
C ALA A 111 14.28 1.94 5.23
N THR A 112 15.11 2.18 6.23
CA THR A 112 15.40 1.21 7.30
C THR A 112 14.83 1.76 8.59
N VAL A 113 14.01 0.97 9.28
CA VAL A 113 13.33 1.36 10.51
C VAL A 113 13.56 0.34 11.62
N SER A 114 13.35 0.76 12.87
CA SER A 114 13.33 -0.18 13.99
C SER A 114 12.05 -1.02 14.00
N ARG A 115 12.11 -2.15 14.71
CA ARG A 115 10.97 -3.04 14.94
C ARG A 115 9.74 -2.33 15.52
N ASP A 116 9.95 -1.33 16.37
CA ASP A 116 8.89 -0.60 17.07
C ASP A 116 8.37 0.62 16.29
N HIS A 117 8.78 0.77 15.03
CA HIS A 117 8.35 1.90 14.20
C HIS A 117 6.82 1.94 14.10
N PRO A 118 6.17 3.11 14.27
CA PRO A 118 4.70 3.23 14.33
C PRO A 118 3.95 2.69 13.11
N VAL A 119 4.63 2.56 11.96
CA VAL A 119 4.05 1.99 10.74
C VAL A 119 3.48 0.60 10.98
N PHE A 120 4.16 -0.26 11.75
CA PHE A 120 3.67 -1.61 12.03
C PHE A 120 2.44 -1.59 12.94
N ALA A 121 2.33 -0.62 13.84
CA ALA A 121 1.13 -0.43 14.64
C ALA A 121 -0.06 0.05 13.80
N VAL A 122 0.16 0.88 12.77
CA VAL A 122 -0.87 1.29 11.81
C VAL A 122 -1.33 0.11 10.95
N LEU A 123 -0.39 -0.64 10.36
CA LEU A 123 -0.70 -1.81 9.53
C LEU A 123 -1.42 -2.91 10.35
N GLY A 124 -0.99 -3.11 11.60
CA GLY A 124 -1.58 -4.08 12.52
C GLY A 124 -2.92 -3.67 13.16
N ASN A 125 -3.47 -2.48 12.84
CA ASN A 125 -4.68 -1.95 13.48
C ASN A 125 -5.94 -2.75 13.12
N GLY A 126 -6.00 -3.33 11.93
CA GLY A 126 -7.15 -4.13 11.45
C GLY A 126 -8.25 -3.34 10.75
N SER A 127 -8.17 -2.00 10.69
CA SER A 127 -8.98 -1.18 9.77
C SER A 127 -8.22 -0.97 8.46
N LYS A 128 -8.90 -0.51 7.40
CA LYS A 128 -8.24 -0.10 6.16
C LYS A 128 -7.12 0.91 6.42
N VAL A 129 -6.08 0.92 5.60
CA VAL A 129 -4.92 1.82 5.76
C VAL A 129 -4.95 2.85 4.64
N ALA A 130 -5.21 4.10 4.99
CA ALA A 130 -5.07 5.22 4.06
C ALA A 130 -3.58 5.60 3.97
N VAL A 131 -3.10 5.77 2.74
CA VAL A 131 -1.73 6.16 2.42
C VAL A 131 -1.75 7.44 1.60
N SER A 132 -0.91 8.40 1.98
CA SER A 132 -0.77 9.67 1.27
C SER A 132 0.68 10.16 1.28
N GLY A 133 0.98 11.15 0.44
CA GLY A 133 2.33 11.66 0.22
C GLY A 133 2.47 12.13 -1.22
N PRO A 134 3.65 12.04 -1.83
CA PRO A 134 3.85 12.35 -3.25
C PRO A 134 3.37 11.20 -4.15
N ILE A 135 2.15 10.72 -3.91
CA ILE A 135 1.41 9.71 -4.67
C ILE A 135 -0.07 10.09 -4.69
N LYS A 136 -0.85 9.49 -5.61
CA LYS A 136 -2.31 9.57 -5.53
C LYS A 136 -2.77 8.92 -4.22
N PRO A 137 -3.56 9.60 -3.37
CA PRO A 137 -4.04 9.00 -2.13
C PRO A 137 -4.82 7.71 -2.41
N LEU A 138 -4.54 6.69 -1.62
CA LEU A 138 -5.10 5.36 -1.80
C LEU A 138 -5.41 4.72 -0.45
N THR A 139 -6.12 3.59 -0.51
CA THR A 139 -6.51 2.86 0.70
C THR A 139 -6.26 1.38 0.51
N TRP A 140 -5.38 0.81 1.33
CA TRP A 140 -5.12 -0.61 1.32
C TRP A 140 -6.16 -1.39 2.14
N PRO A 141 -6.69 -2.51 1.60
CA PRO A 141 -7.43 -3.48 2.40
C PRO A 141 -6.49 -4.12 3.43
N THR A 142 -7.03 -4.59 4.56
CA THR A 142 -6.22 -5.16 5.66
C THR A 142 -6.66 -6.55 6.07
N LYS A 143 -7.37 -7.27 5.18
CA LYS A 143 -7.82 -8.64 5.41
C LYS A 143 -6.62 -9.54 5.80
N GLY A 144 -6.64 -10.06 7.03
CA GLY A 144 -5.57 -10.92 7.56
C GLY A 144 -4.25 -10.23 7.89
N LEU A 145 -4.12 -8.91 7.68
CA LEU A 145 -2.86 -8.18 7.85
C LEU A 145 -2.39 -8.15 9.31
N LYS A 146 -3.30 -7.96 10.28
CA LYS A 146 -2.95 -7.93 11.71
C LYS A 146 -2.17 -9.17 12.15
N THR A 147 -2.65 -10.36 11.80
CA THR A 147 -1.99 -11.63 12.13
C THR A 147 -0.65 -11.77 11.42
N LYS A 148 -0.55 -11.30 10.18
CA LYS A 148 0.69 -11.32 9.38
C LYS A 148 1.77 -10.38 9.94
N ILE A 149 1.39 -9.16 10.35
CA ILE A 149 2.28 -8.23 11.05
C ILE A 149 2.82 -8.87 12.33
N ALA A 150 1.94 -9.47 13.15
CA ALA A 150 2.36 -10.13 14.38
C ALA A 150 3.33 -11.30 14.11
N ALA A 151 3.07 -12.12 13.08
CA ALA A 151 3.94 -13.23 12.69
C ALA A 151 5.31 -12.74 12.18
N PHE A 152 5.32 -11.73 11.30
CA PHE A 152 6.53 -11.10 10.78
C PHE A 152 7.39 -10.53 11.90
N LEU A 153 6.81 -9.70 12.78
CA LEU A 153 7.53 -9.12 13.91
C LEU A 153 8.02 -10.21 14.87
N LYS A 154 7.22 -11.25 15.17
CA LYS A 154 7.67 -12.36 16.03
C LYS A 154 8.92 -13.06 15.48
N ALA A 155 9.00 -13.22 14.16
CA ALA A 155 10.12 -13.85 13.47
C ALA A 155 11.33 -12.91 13.28
N CYS A 156 11.13 -11.59 13.34
CA CYS A 156 12.21 -10.61 13.22
C CYS A 156 12.87 -10.33 14.58
N ARG A 157 13.92 -11.09 14.92
CA ARG A 157 14.69 -10.98 16.16
C ARG A 157 16.17 -10.87 15.89
#